data_AF-A0A946JZ17-F1
#
_entry.id   AF-A0A946JZ17-F1
#
_cell.length_a   1.000
_cell.length_b   1.000
_cell.length_c   1.000
_cell.angle_alpha   90.00
_cell.angle_beta   90.00
_cell.angle_gamma   90.00
#
_symmetry.space_group_name_H-M   'P 1'
#
loop_
_entity.id
_entity.type
_entity.pdbx_description
1 polymer ?
#
loop_
_entity_poly.entity_id
_entity_poly.type
_entity_poly.pdbx_seq_one_letter_code
_entity_poly.pdbx_strand_id
1 'polypeptide(L)'
;VGWCVGIHESEVIQPQWFMSDDELDRFQLIVSHKDQVVQLPEGAQLLASAKQCPNSMYCVGDHILTMQGHPEFTREYSRDLMDMRREILGVETYNEGVASLAKTLEKDIVARWIIRFIKGKPAAE
;
A
#
# COMPACT_ATOMS: atom_id res chain seq x y z
N VAL A 1 14.29 -8.42 4.00
CA VAL A 1 13.21 -8.74 3.04
C VAL A 1 12.52 -10.01 3.53
N GLY A 2 11.19 -10.04 3.54
CA GLY A 2 10.38 -11.09 4.17
C GLY A 2 8.89 -10.89 3.87
N TRP A 3 8.08 -11.89 4.20
CA TRP A 3 6.65 -11.86 3.89
C TRP A 3 5.91 -10.74 4.65
N CYS A 4 5.15 -9.96 3.89
CA CYS A 4 4.16 -9.01 4.38
C CYS A 4 2.81 -9.45 3.80
N VAL A 5 1.92 -9.93 4.67
CA VAL A 5 0.56 -10.36 4.33
C VAL A 5 -0.45 -9.79 5.32
N GLY A 6 -1.70 -9.63 4.87
CA GLY A 6 -2.79 -9.06 5.68
C GLY A 6 -2.83 -7.53 5.61
N ILE A 7 -3.44 -6.87 6.60
CA ILE A 7 -3.58 -5.41 6.67
C ILE A 7 -2.39 -4.78 7.39
N HIS A 8 -1.68 -3.92 6.65
CA HIS A 8 -0.51 -3.17 7.12
C HIS A 8 -0.79 -1.67 7.02
N GLU A 9 -0.25 -0.93 7.98
CA GLU A 9 -0.34 0.53 8.03
C GLU A 9 0.87 1.15 7.33
N SER A 10 0.64 2.21 6.56
CA SER A 10 1.68 3.09 6.02
C SER A 10 1.44 4.51 6.53
N GLU A 11 2.52 5.16 6.92
CA GLU A 11 2.58 6.59 7.24
C GLU A 11 2.77 7.39 5.95
N VAL A 12 2.04 8.48 5.80
CA VAL A 12 2.21 9.42 4.68
C VAL A 12 3.39 10.32 4.99
N ILE A 13 4.38 10.32 4.09
CA ILE A 13 5.64 11.06 4.24
C ILE A 13 5.58 12.39 3.48
N GLN A 14 5.13 12.34 2.23
CA GLN A 14 5.04 13.51 1.37
C GLN A 14 3.74 13.45 0.55
N PRO A 15 2.67 14.11 1.01
CA PRO A 15 1.43 14.19 0.26
C PRO A 15 1.62 14.84 -1.12
N GLN A 16 0.83 14.40 -2.10
CA GLN A 16 0.83 14.93 -3.47
C GLN A 16 -0.54 15.49 -3.84
N TRP A 17 -0.61 16.20 -4.96
CA TRP A 17 -1.83 16.88 -5.44
C TRP A 17 -3.04 15.93 -5.61
N PHE A 18 -2.81 14.64 -5.86
CA PHE A 18 -3.88 13.64 -5.96
C PHE A 18 -4.36 13.10 -4.61
N MET A 19 -3.72 13.50 -3.50
CA MET A 19 -4.05 13.11 -2.12
C MET A 19 -4.74 14.22 -1.31
N SER A 20 -4.77 15.45 -1.82
CA SER A 20 -5.03 16.70 -1.07
C SER A 20 -6.35 16.79 -0.31
N ASP A 21 -7.41 16.11 -0.73
CA ASP A 21 -8.74 16.26 -0.10
C ASP A 21 -8.99 15.22 1.01
N ASP A 22 -8.08 14.26 1.18
CA ASP A 22 -8.26 13.13 2.08
C ASP A 22 -7.10 13.12 3.09
N GLU A 23 -7.00 14.18 3.92
CA GLU A 23 -5.94 14.43 4.91
C GLU A 23 -5.72 13.24 5.86
N LEU A 24 -4.96 12.26 5.38
CA LEU A 24 -4.55 11.09 6.11
C LEU A 24 -3.05 11.18 6.39
N ASP A 25 -2.70 11.22 7.67
CA ASP A 25 -1.31 11.04 8.09
C ASP A 25 -0.88 9.55 7.99
N ARG A 26 -1.86 8.64 7.94
CA ARG A 26 -1.65 7.20 7.81
C ARG A 26 -2.85 6.52 7.14
N PHE A 27 -2.61 5.40 6.48
CA PHE A 27 -3.65 4.56 5.89
C PHE A 27 -3.28 3.08 6.01
N GLN A 28 -4.29 2.21 6.01
CA GLN A 28 -4.15 0.77 6.11
C GLN A 28 -4.65 0.10 4.83
N LEU A 29 -3.80 -0.75 4.25
CA LEU A 29 -4.11 -1.53 3.06
C LEU A 29 -3.76 -2.99 3.28
N ILE A 30 -4.41 -3.85 2.51
CA ILE A 30 -3.98 -5.24 2.39
C ILE A 30 -2.68 -5.27 1.60
N VAL A 31 -1.69 -6.05 2.06
CA VAL A 31 -0.46 -6.36 1.34
C VAL A 31 -0.35 -7.87 1.13
N SER A 32 0.33 -8.28 0.06
CA SER A 32 0.63 -9.70 -0.19
C SER A 32 1.92 -9.84 -1.01
N HIS A 33 3.06 -9.55 -0.38
CA HIS A 33 4.36 -9.60 -1.05
C HIS A 33 5.45 -10.17 -0.14
N LYS A 34 6.52 -10.69 -0.74
CA LYS A 34 7.76 -11.09 -0.05
C LYS A 34 8.88 -10.12 -0.35
N ASP A 35 9.02 -9.79 -1.63
CA ASP A 35 9.99 -8.82 -2.11
C ASP A 35 9.42 -7.41 -2.05
N GLN A 36 10.31 -6.44 -2.05
CA GLN A 36 9.98 -5.03 -1.98
C GLN A 36 11.08 -4.20 -2.63
N VAL A 37 10.73 -3.00 -3.07
CA VAL A 37 11.70 -1.99 -3.51
C VAL A 37 12.50 -1.54 -2.29
N VAL A 38 13.79 -1.85 -2.26
CA VAL A 38 14.69 -1.46 -1.15
C VAL A 38 15.45 -0.17 -1.42
N GLN A 39 15.57 0.22 -2.69
CA GLN A 39 16.19 1.45 -3.14
C GLN A 39 15.25 2.12 -4.14
N LEU A 40 14.90 3.39 -3.88
CA LEU A 40 14.06 4.15 -4.79
C LEU A 40 14.81 4.40 -6.12
N PRO A 41 14.09 4.35 -7.27
CA PRO A 41 14.69 4.72 -8.54
C PRO A 41 15.03 6.22 -8.58
N GLU A 42 15.91 6.59 -9.50
CA GLU A 42 16.28 7.99 -9.70
C GLU A 42 15.04 8.85 -10.03
N GLY A 43 14.95 10.03 -9.40
CA GLY A 43 13.83 10.95 -9.57
C GLY A 43 12.53 10.55 -8.86
N ALA A 44 12.52 9.46 -8.08
CA ALA A 44 11.35 9.07 -7.32
C ALA A 44 11.14 9.95 -6.08
N GLN A 45 9.87 10.19 -5.76
CA GLN A 45 9.44 10.84 -4.51
C GLN A 45 8.71 9.82 -3.65
N LEU A 46 9.22 9.60 -2.43
CA LEU A 46 8.60 8.73 -1.44
C LEU A 46 7.31 9.37 -0.93
N LEU A 47 6.19 8.66 -1.04
CA LEU A 47 4.88 9.16 -0.63
C LEU A 47 4.43 8.55 0.68
N ALA A 48 4.68 7.26 0.89
CA ALA A 48 4.32 6.55 2.10
C ALA A 48 5.35 5.48 2.48
N SER A 49 5.46 5.22 3.79
CA SER A 49 6.41 4.27 4.37
C SER A 49 5.77 3.40 5.44
N ALA A 50 6.22 2.16 5.55
CA ALA A 50 5.85 1.25 6.63
C ALA A 50 7.12 0.63 7.24
N LYS A 51 7.07 0.24 8.52
CA LYS A 51 8.22 -0.36 9.21
C LYS A 51 8.78 -1.59 8.48
N GLN A 52 7.90 -2.44 7.95
CA GLN A 52 8.26 -3.66 7.21
C GLN A 52 8.48 -3.40 5.71
N CYS A 53 8.03 -2.24 5.20
CA CYS A 53 8.18 -1.83 3.82
C CYS A 53 8.43 -0.30 3.70
N PRO A 54 9.70 0.15 3.80
CA PRO A 54 10.03 1.57 3.86
C PRO A 54 9.65 2.37 2.60
N ASN A 55 9.55 1.71 1.44
CA ASN A 55 9.14 2.31 0.18
C ASN A 55 7.75 1.78 -0.22
N SER A 56 6.74 1.97 0.63
CA SER A 56 5.41 1.35 0.42
C SER A 56 4.59 2.03 -0.68
N MET A 57 4.82 3.32 -0.92
CA MET A 57 4.25 4.07 -2.04
C MET A 57 5.22 5.16 -2.51
N TYR A 58 5.46 5.26 -3.81
CA TYR A 58 6.25 6.35 -4.40
C TYR A 58 5.76 6.72 -5.81
N CYS A 59 6.07 7.92 -6.26
CA CYS A 59 5.85 8.35 -7.65
C CYS A 59 7.16 8.74 -8.34
N VAL A 60 7.14 8.80 -9.68
CA VAL A 60 8.20 9.41 -10.49
C VAL A 60 7.52 10.44 -11.40
N GLY A 61 7.73 11.72 -11.08
CA GLY A 61 6.99 12.82 -11.67
C GLY A 61 5.47 12.64 -11.56
N ASP A 62 4.73 13.19 -12.54
CA ASP A 62 3.26 13.14 -12.58
C ASP A 62 2.72 11.98 -13.45
N HIS A 63 3.54 10.96 -13.78
CA HIS A 63 3.18 9.93 -14.76
C HIS A 63 3.45 8.48 -14.33
N ILE A 64 4.18 8.25 -13.23
CA ILE A 64 4.32 6.93 -12.61
C ILE A 64 3.90 7.00 -11.14
N LEU A 65 2.96 6.14 -10.74
CA LEU A 65 2.56 5.90 -9.35
C LEU A 65 2.78 4.42 -9.04
N THR A 66 3.39 4.13 -7.89
CA THR A 66 3.68 2.75 -7.45
C THR A 66 3.23 2.56 -6.00
N MET A 67 2.80 1.35 -5.67
CA MET A 67 2.48 0.96 -4.31
C MET A 67 2.61 -0.55 -4.11
N GLN A 68 2.94 -0.94 -2.88
CA GLN A 68 2.98 -2.34 -2.45
C GLN A 68 1.64 -2.81 -1.87
N GLY A 69 0.78 -1.87 -1.46
CA GLY A 69 -0.58 -2.15 -0.98
C GLY A 69 -1.55 -2.42 -2.12
N HIS A 70 -2.57 -3.23 -1.81
CA HIS A 70 -3.60 -3.69 -2.73
C HIS A 70 -4.96 -3.10 -2.35
N PRO A 71 -5.29 -1.86 -2.76
CA PRO A 71 -6.62 -1.27 -2.55
C PRO A 71 -7.73 -2.03 -3.30
N GLU A 72 -7.37 -2.87 -4.27
CA GLU A 72 -8.28 -3.73 -5.02
C GLU A 72 -8.66 -5.03 -4.27
N PHE A 73 -7.94 -5.41 -3.21
CA PHE A 73 -8.22 -6.65 -2.48
C PHE A 73 -9.41 -6.51 -1.53
N THR A 74 -10.14 -7.63 -1.35
CA THR A 74 -11.08 -7.81 -0.25
C THR A 74 -10.44 -8.62 0.88
N ARG A 75 -11.05 -8.58 2.07
CA ARG A 75 -10.57 -9.37 3.23
C ARG A 75 -10.67 -10.86 2.98
N GLU A 76 -11.75 -11.28 2.33
CA GLU A 76 -12.03 -12.67 1.96
C GLU A 76 -10.97 -13.18 0.97
N TYR A 77 -10.70 -12.42 -0.09
CA TYR A 77 -9.67 -12.79 -1.06
C TYR A 77 -8.28 -12.87 -0.41
N SER A 78 -7.94 -11.90 0.46
CA SER A 78 -6.69 -11.92 1.21
C SER A 78 -6.58 -13.15 2.12
N ARG A 79 -7.68 -13.52 2.78
CA ARG A 79 -7.74 -14.72 3.61
C ARG A 79 -7.51 -15.99 2.79
N ASP A 80 -8.23 -16.17 1.68
CA ASP A 80 -8.09 -17.34 0.81
C ASP A 80 -6.66 -17.47 0.27
N LEU A 81 -6.04 -16.34 -0.09
CA LEU A 81 -4.66 -16.32 -0.57
C LEU A 81 -3.65 -16.70 0.52
N MET A 82 -3.86 -16.27 1.78
CA MET A 82 -3.04 -16.66 2.91
C MET A 82 -3.23 -18.14 3.26
N ASP A 83 -4.46 -18.65 3.22
CA ASP A 83 -4.78 -20.06 3.48
C ASP A 83 -4.07 -20.97 2.45
N MET A 84 -4.13 -20.60 1.16
CA MET A 84 -3.41 -21.30 0.08
C MET A 84 -1.88 -21.30 0.29
N ARG A 85 -1.34 -20.24 0.87
CA ARG A 85 0.11 -20.03 1.05
C ARG A 85 0.59 -20.33 2.47
N ARG A 86 -0.24 -20.94 3.32
CA ARG A 86 0.04 -21.09 4.76
C ARG A 86 1.40 -21.72 5.05
N GLU A 87 1.77 -22.76 4.31
CA GLU A 87 3.06 -23.45 4.48
C GLU A 87 4.25 -22.53 4.20
N ILE A 88 4.20 -21.77 3.09
CA ILE A 88 5.31 -20.90 2.68
C ILE A 88 5.39 -19.59 3.48
N LEU A 89 4.28 -19.18 4.09
CA LEU A 89 4.23 -18.04 5.01
C LEU A 89 4.83 -18.41 6.37
N GLY A 90 4.67 -19.66 6.80
CA GLY A 90 4.96 -20.07 8.17
C GLY A 90 3.86 -19.67 9.13
N VAL A 91 3.77 -20.39 10.26
CA VAL A 91 2.64 -20.28 11.20
C VAL A 91 2.48 -18.89 11.80
N GLU A 92 3.59 -18.22 12.13
CA GLU A 92 3.59 -16.90 12.76
C GLU A 92 3.05 -15.84 11.80
N THR A 93 3.69 -15.67 10.63
CA THR A 93 3.26 -14.71 9.61
C THR A 93 1.84 -14.95 9.14
N TYR A 94 1.42 -16.21 8.97
CA TYR A 94 0.04 -16.55 8.63
C TYR A 94 -0.93 -16.08 9.72
N ASN A 95 -0.67 -16.39 10.99
CA ASN A 95 -1.57 -16.03 12.09
C ASN A 95 -1.66 -14.51 12.26
N GLU A 96 -0.54 -13.80 12.19
CA GLU A 96 -0.51 -12.33 12.23
C GLU A 96 -1.26 -11.71 11.06
N GLY A 97 -1.05 -12.23 9.85
CA GLY A 97 -1.74 -11.80 8.64
C GLY A 97 -3.25 -11.99 8.74
N VAL A 98 -3.72 -13.16 9.16
CA VAL A 98 -5.15 -13.43 9.34
C VAL A 98 -5.76 -12.55 10.44
N ALA A 99 -5.08 -12.41 11.58
CA ALA A 99 -5.56 -11.56 12.68
C ALA A 99 -5.69 -10.09 12.25
N SER A 100 -4.78 -9.61 11.40
CA SER A 100 -4.80 -8.23 10.92
C SER A 100 -6.02 -7.89 10.05
N LEU A 101 -6.73 -8.88 9.48
CA LEU A 101 -7.92 -8.63 8.65
C LEU A 101 -9.07 -7.95 9.40
N ALA A 102 -9.04 -7.95 10.74
CA ALA A 102 -10.00 -7.23 11.58
C ALA A 102 -9.75 -5.71 11.68
N LYS A 103 -8.61 -5.21 11.19
CA LYS A 103 -8.27 -3.78 11.19
C LYS A 103 -9.11 -2.99 10.18
N THR A 104 -9.06 -1.65 10.26
CA THR A 104 -9.70 -0.77 9.28
C THR A 104 -9.00 -0.88 7.93
N LEU A 105 -9.68 -0.40 6.89
CA LEU A 105 -9.16 -0.46 5.53
C LEU A 105 -9.59 0.78 4.77
N GLU A 106 -8.64 1.64 4.42
CA GLU A 106 -8.88 2.91 3.74
C GLU A 106 -8.79 2.76 2.21
N LYS A 107 -9.14 1.58 1.68
CA LYS A 107 -8.99 1.25 0.25
C LYS A 107 -9.74 2.21 -0.68
N ASP A 108 -10.89 2.72 -0.27
CA ASP A 108 -11.71 3.60 -1.10
C ASP A 108 -11.10 5.00 -1.19
N ILE A 109 -10.39 5.44 -0.16
CA ILE A 109 -9.62 6.69 -0.16
C ILE A 109 -8.44 6.55 -1.12
N VAL A 110 -7.65 5.48 -0.97
CA VAL A 110 -6.50 5.23 -1.85
C VAL A 110 -6.93 5.01 -3.30
N ALA A 111 -8.07 4.36 -3.55
CA ALA A 111 -8.62 4.23 -4.89
C ALA A 111 -8.95 5.59 -5.52
N ARG A 112 -9.47 6.56 -4.75
CA ARG A 112 -9.67 7.93 -5.24
C ARG A 112 -8.36 8.61 -5.62
N TRP A 113 -7.30 8.41 -4.84
CA TRP A 113 -5.96 8.93 -5.17
C TRP A 113 -5.48 8.40 -6.52
N ILE A 114 -5.62 7.09 -6.75
CA ILE A 114 -5.27 6.46 -8.03
C ILE A 114 -6.10 7.05 -9.18
N ILE A 115 -7.41 7.22 -8.99
CA ILE A 115 -8.28 7.80 -10.02
C ILE A 115 -7.87 9.25 -10.34
N ARG A 116 -7.58 10.07 -9.32
CA ARG A 116 -7.11 11.44 -9.52
C ARG A 116 -5.77 11.47 -10.25
N PHE A 117 -4.83 10.61 -9.87
CA PHE A 117 -3.54 10.46 -10.55
C PHE A 117 -3.72 10.15 -12.04
N ILE A 118 -4.57 9.17 -12.37
CA ILE A 118 -4.86 8.78 -13.77
C ILE A 118 -5.53 9.89 -14.56
N LYS A 119 -6.41 10.69 -13.93
CA LYS A 119 -7.03 11.86 -14.56
C LYS A 119 -6.04 12.97 -14.90
N GLY A 120 -4.84 12.93 -14.32
CA GLY A 120 -3.77 13.89 -14.54
C GLY A 120 -3.89 15.12 -13.66
N LYS A 121 -2.74 15.77 -13.47
CA LYS A 121 -2.64 16.99 -12.65
C LYS A 121 -3.44 18.12 -13.32
N PRO A 122 -4.35 18.79 -12.59
CA PRO A 122 -4.99 19.98 -13.10
C PRO A 122 -3.94 21.01 -13.53
N ALA A 123 -4.22 21.74 -14.61
CA ALA A 123 -3.38 22.89 -14.96
C ALA A 123 -3.37 23.87 -13.77
N ALA A 124 -2.20 24.45 -13.48
CA ALA A 124 -2.13 25.55 -12.52
C ALA A 124 -2.96 26.72 -13.09
N GLU A 125 -3.91 27.22 -12.30
CA GLU A 125 -4.64 28.46 -12.58
C GLU A 125 -3.71 29.68 -12.53
#